data_AF-A0A699R089-F1
#
_entry.id   AF-A0A699R089-F1
#
_cell.length_a   1.000
_cell.length_b   1.000
_cell.length_c   1.000
_cell.angle_alpha   90.00
_cell.angle_beta   90.00
_cell.angle_gamma   90.00
#
_symmetry.space_group_name_H-M   'P 1'
#
loop_
_entity.id
_entity.type
_entity.pdbx_description
1 polymer ?
#
loop_
_entity_poly.entity_id
_entity_poly.type
_entity_poly.pdbx_seq_one_letter_code
_entity_poly.pdbx_strand_id
1 'polypeptide(L)'
;MDWLAKYQASIISCTKTEKYVKKGFPIFLAHITTKKVEDKLKEKRLEDVPIVRDFPEVFPEDLPGLPPIQPVEFQINLVPGAAPVAWAPY
;
A
#
# COMPACT_ATOMS: atom_id res chain seq x y z
N MET A 1 8.77 -19.69 -14.73
CA MET A 1 7.70 -20.70 -15.06
C MET A 1 8.34 -22.09 -15.18
N ASP A 2 9.41 -22.32 -14.43
CA ASP A 2 10.41 -23.35 -14.75
C ASP A 2 9.96 -24.74 -14.26
N TRP A 3 8.95 -24.76 -13.40
CA TRP A 3 8.33 -25.99 -12.91
C TRP A 3 7.61 -26.76 -14.03
N LEU A 4 7.03 -26.10 -15.04
CA LEU A 4 6.37 -26.80 -16.16
C LEU A 4 7.37 -27.66 -16.93
N ALA A 5 8.57 -27.14 -17.18
CA ALA A 5 9.65 -27.89 -17.82
C ALA A 5 10.13 -29.05 -16.95
N LYS A 6 10.25 -28.84 -15.63
CA LYS A 6 10.64 -29.89 -14.67
C LYS A 6 9.69 -31.10 -14.69
N TYR A 7 8.40 -30.87 -14.85
CA TYR A 7 7.37 -31.93 -14.88
C TYR A 7 6.93 -32.32 -16.29
N GLN A 8 7.62 -31.83 -17.34
CA GLN A 8 7.23 -32.05 -18.75
C GLN A 8 5.76 -31.71 -19.05
N ALA A 9 5.20 -30.74 -18.33
CA ALA A 9 3.85 -30.26 -18.53
C ALA A 9 3.81 -29.24 -19.68
N SER A 10 2.79 -29.33 -20.54
CA SER A 10 2.60 -28.40 -21.66
C SER A 10 1.28 -27.63 -21.54
N ILE A 11 1.31 -26.34 -21.89
CA ILE A 11 0.11 -25.51 -22.01
C ILE A 11 -0.48 -25.77 -23.39
N ILE A 12 -1.78 -26.08 -23.45
CA ILE A 12 -2.49 -26.38 -24.70
C ILE A 12 -3.64 -25.41 -24.95
N SER A 13 -3.98 -25.20 -26.23
CA SER A 13 -5.13 -24.37 -26.63
C SER A 13 -6.47 -25.07 -26.39
N CYS A 14 -7.56 -24.31 -26.26
CA CYS A 14 -8.91 -24.85 -26.07
C CYS A 14 -9.33 -25.82 -27.19
N THR A 15 -9.01 -25.50 -28.45
CA THR A 15 -9.30 -26.38 -29.60
C THR A 15 -8.58 -27.72 -29.53
N LYS A 16 -7.37 -27.75 -28.95
CA LYS A 16 -6.60 -28.99 -28.76
C LYS A 16 -7.12 -29.76 -27.56
N THR A 17 -7.53 -29.08 -26.50
CA THR A 17 -8.23 -29.64 -25.34
C THR A 17 -9.47 -30.41 -25.77
N GLU A 18 -10.35 -29.83 -26.60
CA GLU A 18 -11.56 -30.52 -27.10
C GLU A 18 -11.25 -31.85 -27.81
N LYS A 19 -10.19 -31.88 -28.62
CA LYS A 19 -9.75 -33.11 -29.32
C LYS A 19 -9.33 -34.19 -28.32
N TYR A 20 -8.68 -33.81 -27.22
CA TYR A 20 -8.26 -34.76 -26.18
C TYR A 20 -9.42 -35.24 -25.31
N VAL A 21 -10.39 -34.37 -24.99
CA VAL A 21 -11.63 -34.76 -24.30
C VAL A 21 -12.38 -35.80 -25.12
N LYS A 22 -12.57 -35.56 -26.43
CA LYS A 22 -13.27 -36.50 -27.32
C LYS A 22 -12.57 -37.87 -27.43
N LYS A 23 -11.26 -37.90 -27.20
CA LYS A 23 -10.46 -39.14 -27.18
C LYS A 23 -10.41 -39.81 -25.79
N GLY A 24 -11.10 -39.25 -24.79
CA GLY A 24 -11.18 -39.80 -23.44
C GLY A 24 -9.97 -39.53 -22.56
N PHE A 25 -9.09 -38.59 -22.92
CA PHE A 25 -7.94 -38.25 -22.06
C PHE A 25 -8.39 -37.45 -20.83
N PRO A 26 -7.81 -37.71 -19.64
CA PRO A 26 -8.04 -36.88 -18.46
C PRO A 26 -7.37 -35.51 -18.64
N ILE A 27 -8.09 -34.44 -18.29
CA ILE A 27 -7.64 -33.05 -18.45
C ILE A 27 -7.75 -32.34 -17.10
N PHE A 28 -6.71 -31.57 -16.77
CA PHE A 28 -6.64 -30.78 -15.54
C PHE A 28 -6.63 -29.29 -15.88
N LEU A 29 -7.47 -28.51 -15.20
CA LEU A 29 -7.47 -27.05 -15.27
C LEU A 29 -6.75 -26.49 -14.05
N ALA A 30 -5.66 -25.76 -14.28
CA ALA A 30 -4.95 -25.04 -13.24
C ALA A 30 -5.25 -23.55 -13.37
N HIS A 31 -5.80 -22.95 -12.32
CA HIS A 31 -5.94 -21.50 -12.21
C HIS A 31 -4.73 -20.93 -11.45
N ILE A 32 -3.91 -20.14 -12.13
CA ILE A 32 -2.74 -19.49 -11.52
C ILE A 32 -3.19 -18.12 -11.02
N THR A 33 -3.42 -18.00 -9.71
CA THR A 33 -3.44 -16.70 -9.07
C THR A 33 -2.01 -16.28 -8.81
N THR A 34 -1.60 -15.15 -9.38
CA THR A 34 -0.47 -14.45 -8.78
C THR A 34 -0.98 -13.97 -7.44
N LYS A 35 -0.52 -14.58 -6.35
CA LYS A 35 -0.44 -13.84 -5.11
C LYS A 35 0.50 -12.67 -5.43
N LYS A 36 -0.06 -11.54 -5.89
CA LYS A 36 0.47 -10.26 -5.41
C LYS A 36 0.61 -10.50 -3.92
N VAL A 37 1.80 -10.31 -3.40
CA VAL A 37 2.09 -10.47 -1.99
C VAL A 37 1.14 -9.52 -1.24
N GLU A 38 -0.07 -9.99 -0.96
CA GLU A 38 -0.97 -9.43 0.05
C GLU A 38 -0.45 -9.81 1.43
N ASP A 39 0.69 -10.51 1.53
CA ASP A 39 1.56 -10.45 2.71
C ASP A 39 2.33 -9.11 2.82
N LYS A 40 1.96 -8.09 2.03
CA LYS A 40 2.25 -6.66 2.27
C LYS A 40 0.99 -5.80 2.36
N LEU A 41 -0.20 -6.41 2.46
CA LEU A 41 -1.46 -5.74 2.80
C LEU A 41 -1.98 -6.11 4.20
N LYS A 42 -1.12 -6.70 5.06
CA LYS A 42 -0.80 -5.93 6.27
C LYS A 42 -0.04 -4.70 5.80
N GLU A 43 -0.81 -3.74 5.29
CA GLU A 43 -0.40 -2.35 5.15
C GLU A 43 0.37 -2.07 6.43
N LYS A 44 1.66 -1.71 6.36
CA LYS A 44 2.39 -1.37 7.58
C LYS A 44 1.64 -0.20 8.17
N ARG A 45 0.77 -0.47 9.13
CA ARG A 45 -0.07 0.54 9.74
C ARG A 45 0.89 1.46 10.48
N LEU A 46 0.58 2.74 10.57
CA LEU A 46 1.44 3.68 11.28
C LEU A 46 1.55 3.22 12.76
N GLU A 47 0.48 2.61 13.23
CA GLU A 47 0.32 1.84 14.47
C GLU A 47 1.24 0.61 14.61
N ASP A 48 1.95 0.15 13.58
CA ASP A 48 2.96 -0.91 13.70
C ASP A 48 4.35 -0.35 14.07
N VAL A 49 4.54 0.98 13.97
CA VAL A 49 5.79 1.64 14.34
C VAL A 49 5.90 1.70 15.87
N PRO A 50 6.99 1.19 16.49
CA PRO A 50 7.12 1.13 17.95
C PRO A 50 6.84 2.47 18.66
N ILE A 51 7.36 3.57 18.12
CA ILE A 51 7.17 4.90 18.71
C ILE A 51 5.71 5.39 18.68
N VAL A 52 4.92 4.93 17.71
CA VAL A 52 3.50 5.29 17.60
C VAL A 52 2.70 4.46 18.60
N ARG A 53 3.04 3.18 18.74
CA ARG A 53 2.43 2.26 19.71
C ARG A 53 2.65 2.67 21.15
N ASP A 54 3.85 3.16 21.45
CA ASP A 54 4.22 3.59 22.80
C ASP A 54 3.59 4.95 23.18
N PHE A 55 3.15 5.74 22.18
CA PHE A 55 2.59 7.08 22.37
C PHE A 55 1.29 7.33 21.56
N PRO A 56 0.21 6.58 21.82
CA PRO A 56 -1.04 6.70 21.05
C PRO A 56 -1.71 8.08 21.21
N GLU A 57 -1.50 8.77 22.33
CA GLU A 57 -2.05 10.10 22.59
C GLU A 57 -1.37 11.22 21.78
N VAL A 58 -0.12 11.00 21.33
CA VAL A 58 0.66 11.97 20.55
C VAL A 58 0.39 11.82 19.05
N PHE A 59 -0.02 10.62 18.62
CA PHE A 59 -0.37 10.30 17.24
C PHE A 59 -1.83 9.85 17.13
N PRO A 60 -2.80 10.70 17.50
CA PRO A 60 -4.20 10.36 17.34
C PRO A 60 -4.55 10.27 15.84
N GLU A 61 -5.50 9.39 15.52
CA GLU A 61 -5.99 9.19 14.15
C GLU A 61 -6.61 10.49 13.57
N ASP A 62 -7.22 11.30 14.45
CA ASP A 62 -7.72 12.64 14.15
C ASP A 62 -6.90 13.71 14.87
N LEU A 63 -6.60 14.82 14.19
CA LEU A 63 -5.88 15.94 14.82
C LEU A 63 -6.74 16.54 15.95
N PRO A 64 -6.19 16.70 17.17
CA PRO A 64 -6.86 17.51 18.16
C PRO A 64 -6.97 18.93 17.58
N GLY A 65 -8.11 19.58 17.82
CA GLY A 65 -8.36 20.93 17.31
C GLY A 65 -7.29 21.94 17.74
N LEU A 66 -7.50 23.22 17.41
CA LEU A 66 -6.60 24.30 17.82
C LEU A 66 -6.23 24.16 19.31
N PRO A 67 -4.94 24.22 19.66
CA PRO A 67 -4.53 24.16 21.04
C PRO A 67 -5.25 25.28 21.83
N PRO A 68 -5.53 25.08 23.12
CA PRO A 68 -6.08 26.13 23.96
C PRO A 68 -5.18 27.37 23.88
N ILE A 69 -5.79 28.55 23.97
CA ILE A 69 -5.06 29.83 23.99
C ILE A 69 -3.98 29.74 25.07
N GLN A 70 -2.72 29.67 24.63
CA GLN A 70 -1.60 29.64 25.54
C GLN A 70 -1.39 31.06 26.10
N PRO A 71 -1.10 31.21 27.40
CA PRO A 71 -0.78 32.51 27.98
C PRO A 71 0.58 33.07 27.52
N VAL A 72 1.33 32.30 26.72
CA VAL A 72 2.60 32.71 26.12
C VAL A 72 2.32 33.40 24.79
N GLU A 73 2.67 34.68 24.71
CA GLU A 73 2.74 35.39 23.43
C GLU A 73 3.97 34.91 22.65
N PHE A 74 3.75 34.30 21.49
CA PHE A 74 4.83 33.97 20.56
C PHE A 74 5.25 35.24 19.81
N GLN A 75 6.49 35.68 20.03
CA GLN A 75 7.10 36.76 19.26
C GLN A 75 7.81 36.19 18.02
N ILE A 76 7.46 36.70 16.83
CA ILE A 76 8.18 36.40 15.60
C ILE A 76 9.30 37.42 15.44
N ASN A 77 10.52 37.00 15.75
CA ASN A 77 11.70 37.84 15.55
C ASN A 77 12.10 37.81 14.07
N LEU A 78 12.09 38.97 13.43
CA LEU A 78 12.59 39.12 12.08
C LEU A 78 14.08 39.42 12.10
N VAL A 79 14.81 38.86 11.13
CA VAL A 79 16.18 39.31 10.86
C VAL A 79 16.15 40.79 10.43
N PRO A 80 17.10 41.63 10.86
CA PRO A 80 17.16 43.02 10.43
C PRO A 80 17.18 43.12 8.90
N GLY A 81 16.22 43.86 8.32
CA GLY A 81 16.08 44.01 6.86
C GLY A 81 15.07 43.06 6.19
N ALA A 82 14.39 42.19 6.94
CA ALA A 82 13.28 41.41 6.39
C ALA A 82 12.11 42.33 5.98
N ALA A 83 11.65 42.19 4.72
CA ALA A 83 10.49 42.90 4.21
C ALA A 83 9.26 41.97 4.21
N PRO A 84 8.06 42.49 4.54
CA PRO A 84 6.83 41.70 4.45
C PRO A 84 6.51 41.39 2.99
N VAL A 85 6.07 40.16 2.74
CA VAL A 85 5.66 39.69 1.42
C VAL A 85 4.14 39.52 1.42
N ALA A 86 3.46 40.14 0.44
CA ALA A 86 2.02 40.04 0.28
C ALA A 86 1.68 39.44 -1.09
N TRP A 87 0.81 38.44 -1.11
CA TRP A 87 0.30 37.80 -2.34
C TRP A 87 -1.23 37.92 -2.34
N ALA A 88 -1.82 38.12 -3.51
CA ALA A 88 -3.27 38.16 -3.66
C ALA A 88 -3.87 36.75 -3.47
N PRO A 89 -5.08 36.63 -2.90
CA PRO A 89 -5.81 35.36 -2.86
C PRO A 89 -6.04 34.80 -4.28
N TYR A 90 -6.21 33.49 -4.37
CA TYR A 90 -6.52 32.78 -5.62
C TYR A 90 -7.91 33.14 -6.18
#